data_AF-A0A7Y7UK46-F1
#
_entry.id   AF-A0A7Y7UK46-F1
#
_cell.length_a   1.000
_cell.length_b   1.000
_cell.length_c   1.000
_cell.angle_alpha   90.00
_cell.angle_beta   90.00
_cell.angle_gamma   90.00
#
_symmetry.space_group_name_H-M   'P 1'
#
loop_
_entity.id
_entity.type
_entity.pdbx_description
1 polymer ?
#
loop_
_entity_poly.entity_id
_entity_poly.type
_entity_poly.pdbx_seq_one_letter_code
_entity_poly.pdbx_strand_id
1 'polypeptide(L)'
;SIKKLQSIEIDSATINSPDINVPFTHVSIEGSGIKTSGNLTLNGSSYVITGTVEDSNGKDYGQRYRTSLNPDGLYSYITEPDGVTKMHSNRVSMGTLELSDHTTGSGNNAKYITSSFTALDAVTFYANEGPYSNPDVAEGTIDYTRTGNLVTVTFSVHAQGSTGYKLLANIRPGYSPYYKDRFGYSMRGTSYHSNCDVYIQAGGWYLIPMDSRDWYRGTVSYITRDNYPTGDAHF
;
A
#
# COMPACT_ATOMS: atom_id res chain seq x y z
N SER A 1 -28.32 35.77 23.76
CA SER A 1 -29.27 36.75 23.19
C SER A 1 -28.64 37.40 21.97
N ILE A 2 -29.17 37.13 20.77
CA ILE A 2 -28.80 37.92 19.59
C ILE A 2 -29.30 39.34 19.81
N LYS A 3 -28.42 40.33 19.59
CA LYS A 3 -28.77 41.75 19.80
C LYS A 3 -29.41 42.39 18.56
N LYS A 4 -29.04 41.98 17.34
CA LYS A 4 -29.80 42.18 16.08
C LYS A 4 -29.24 41.30 14.96
N LEU A 5 -30.12 40.66 14.20
CA LEU A 5 -29.85 39.96 12.94
C LEU A 5 -30.51 40.78 11.82
N GLN A 6 -29.83 41.05 10.70
CA GLN A 6 -30.40 41.91 9.64
C GLN A 6 -31.05 41.15 8.49
N SER A 7 -30.49 40.03 8.04
CA SER A 7 -31.20 39.02 7.25
C SER A 7 -30.40 37.72 7.23
N ILE A 8 -31.13 36.64 6.97
CA ILE A 8 -30.66 35.28 6.73
C ILE A 8 -31.65 34.73 5.69
N GLU A 9 -31.16 34.29 4.54
CA GLU A 9 -31.98 33.62 3.53
C GLU A 9 -31.59 32.14 3.53
N ILE A 10 -32.58 31.29 3.82
CA ILE A 10 -32.46 29.83 3.96
C ILE A 10 -33.71 29.22 3.32
N ASP A 11 -33.63 28.91 2.03
CA ASP A 11 -34.80 28.48 1.26
C ASP A 11 -35.30 27.08 1.64
N SER A 12 -34.39 26.19 2.04
CA SER A 12 -34.72 24.76 2.22
C SER A 12 -33.92 24.07 3.33
N ALA A 13 -32.96 24.76 3.95
CA ALA A 13 -32.11 24.13 4.96
C ALA A 13 -32.72 24.15 6.36
N THR A 14 -32.41 23.12 7.14
CA THR A 14 -32.68 23.09 8.60
C THR A 14 -31.38 23.31 9.36
N ILE A 15 -31.34 24.27 10.27
CA ILE A 15 -30.19 24.54 11.15
C ILE A 15 -30.66 24.34 12.59
N ASN A 16 -30.26 23.21 13.19
CA ASN A 16 -30.58 22.86 14.56
C ASN A 16 -29.37 22.23 15.23
N SER A 17 -28.56 23.06 15.89
CA SER A 17 -27.26 22.65 16.45
C SER A 17 -27.33 21.34 17.23
N PRO A 18 -26.38 20.41 17.00
CA PRO A 18 -25.19 20.55 16.16
C PRO A 18 -25.42 20.24 14.67
N ASP A 19 -26.67 20.08 14.25
CA ASP A 19 -27.02 19.59 12.93
C ASP A 19 -27.38 20.71 11.95
N ILE A 20 -26.92 20.58 10.71
CA ILE A 20 -27.33 21.42 9.57
C ILE A 20 -27.67 20.50 8.41
N ASN A 21 -28.80 20.73 7.76
CA ASN A 21 -29.30 19.91 6.67
C ASN A 21 -29.69 20.78 5.48
N VAL A 22 -28.97 20.70 4.36
CA VAL A 22 -29.18 21.53 3.16
C VAL A 22 -29.51 20.63 1.97
N PRO A 23 -30.78 20.52 1.55
CA PRO A 23 -31.13 19.83 0.33
C PRO A 23 -30.74 20.68 -0.90
N PHE A 24 -30.35 20.01 -1.98
CA PHE A 24 -29.99 20.64 -3.24
C PHE A 24 -30.56 19.85 -4.42
N THR A 25 -30.83 20.52 -5.54
CA THR A 25 -31.42 19.91 -6.73
C THR A 25 -30.76 20.42 -8.01
N HIS A 26 -30.43 19.52 -8.93
CA HIS A 26 -29.86 19.81 -10.25
C HIS A 26 -28.62 20.72 -10.23
N VAL A 27 -27.80 20.59 -9.20
CA VAL A 27 -26.54 21.33 -9.06
C VAL A 27 -25.51 20.72 -9.99
N SER A 28 -24.83 21.54 -10.78
CA SER A 28 -23.75 21.07 -11.66
C SER A 28 -22.53 20.64 -10.84
N ILE A 29 -22.00 19.46 -11.11
CA ILE A 29 -20.70 19.04 -10.58
C ILE A 29 -19.62 19.71 -11.43
N GLU A 30 -18.81 20.54 -10.81
CA GLU A 30 -17.74 21.31 -11.46
C GLU A 30 -16.85 20.40 -12.33
N GLY A 31 -16.61 20.82 -13.58
CA GLY A 31 -15.75 20.11 -14.53
C GLY A 31 -16.34 18.84 -15.17
N SER A 32 -17.55 18.40 -14.83
CA SER A 32 -18.10 17.10 -15.30
C SER A 32 -19.27 17.19 -16.29
N GLY A 33 -19.96 18.35 -16.39
CA GLY A 33 -21.18 18.49 -17.19
C GLY A 33 -22.39 17.68 -16.68
N ILE A 34 -22.21 16.93 -15.58
CA ILE A 34 -23.20 16.11 -14.87
C ILE A 34 -23.87 16.97 -13.80
N LYS A 35 -25.15 16.69 -13.54
CA LYS A 35 -25.91 17.31 -12.45
C LYS A 35 -26.06 16.36 -11.27
N THR A 36 -26.44 16.92 -10.13
CA THR A 36 -26.78 16.16 -8.95
C THR A 36 -27.88 16.80 -8.12
N SER A 37 -28.74 15.96 -7.56
CA SER A 37 -29.69 16.30 -6.51
C SER A 37 -29.42 15.46 -5.27
N GLY A 38 -29.67 16.02 -4.09
CA GLY A 38 -29.29 15.36 -2.87
C GLY A 38 -29.38 16.25 -1.66
N ASN A 39 -28.55 15.94 -0.68
CA ASN A 39 -28.58 16.56 0.62
C ASN A 39 -27.17 16.62 1.24
N LEU A 40 -26.88 17.78 1.81
CA LEU A 40 -25.67 18.11 2.53
C LEU A 40 -26.00 18.15 4.03
N THR A 41 -25.43 17.27 4.82
CA THR A 41 -25.69 17.17 6.26
C THR A 41 -24.42 17.40 7.05
N LEU A 42 -24.43 18.37 7.96
CA LEU A 42 -23.54 18.40 9.12
C LEU A 42 -24.28 17.75 10.29
N ASN A 43 -23.65 16.78 10.95
CA ASN A 43 -24.18 16.15 12.15
C ASN A 43 -23.06 16.03 13.18
N GLY A 44 -23.11 16.86 14.23
CA GLY A 44 -22.03 16.93 15.21
C GLY A 44 -20.70 17.34 14.55
N SER A 45 -19.73 16.43 14.63
CA SER A 45 -18.40 16.58 14.02
C SER A 45 -18.28 15.97 12.62
N SER A 46 -19.39 15.53 12.02
CA SER A 46 -19.39 14.85 10.72
C SER A 46 -20.05 15.70 9.64
N TYR A 47 -19.52 15.62 8.43
CA TYR A 47 -20.05 16.22 7.22
C TYR A 47 -20.36 15.09 6.23
N VAL A 48 -21.55 15.09 5.63
CA VAL A 48 -21.99 14.07 4.68
C VAL A 48 -22.71 14.72 3.52
N ILE A 49 -22.33 14.38 2.29
CA ILE A 49 -23.09 14.66 1.08
C ILE A 49 -23.64 13.33 0.58
N THR A 50 -24.93 13.26 0.30
CA THR A 50 -25.56 12.13 -0.41
C THR A 50 -26.36 12.66 -1.57
N GLY A 51 -26.36 11.96 -2.71
CA GLY A 51 -27.14 12.39 -3.85
C GLY A 51 -27.28 11.35 -4.96
N THR A 52 -27.97 11.77 -6.02
CA THR A 52 -28.10 11.08 -7.30
C THR A 52 -27.13 11.67 -8.32
N VAL A 53 -26.66 10.83 -9.24
CA VAL A 53 -25.93 11.27 -10.43
C VAL A 53 -26.91 11.42 -11.59
N GLU A 54 -26.92 12.59 -12.22
CA GLU A 54 -27.89 12.95 -13.25
C GLU A 54 -27.22 13.36 -14.56
N ASP A 55 -27.95 13.26 -15.67
CA ASP A 55 -27.50 13.83 -16.93
C ASP A 55 -27.48 15.37 -16.90
N SER A 56 -26.99 15.99 -17.98
CA SER A 56 -26.94 17.45 -18.11
C SER A 56 -28.33 18.12 -18.11
N ASN A 57 -29.40 17.35 -18.32
CA ASN A 57 -30.79 17.80 -18.27
C ASN A 57 -31.43 17.56 -16.89
N GLY A 58 -30.73 16.94 -15.94
CA GLY A 58 -31.24 16.62 -14.60
C GLY A 58 -31.98 15.28 -14.50
N LYS A 59 -31.83 14.39 -15.48
CA LYS A 59 -32.42 13.04 -15.43
C LYS A 59 -31.55 12.10 -14.61
N ASP A 60 -32.13 11.48 -13.58
CA ASP A 60 -31.47 10.48 -12.73
C ASP A 60 -31.06 9.21 -13.52
N TYR A 61 -29.82 8.77 -13.34
CA TYR A 61 -29.29 7.51 -13.89
C TYR A 61 -29.45 6.31 -12.95
N GLY A 62 -30.03 6.49 -11.76
CA GLY A 62 -30.17 5.48 -10.72
C GLY A 62 -28.95 5.34 -9.80
N GLN A 63 -27.80 5.87 -10.23
CA GLN A 63 -26.57 5.88 -9.43
C GLN A 63 -26.70 6.83 -8.25
N ARG A 64 -26.24 6.38 -7.09
CA ARG A 64 -26.19 7.15 -5.86
C ARG A 64 -24.74 7.36 -5.45
N TYR A 65 -24.45 8.47 -4.79
CA TYR A 65 -23.15 8.67 -4.16
C TYR A 65 -23.32 9.11 -2.71
N ARG A 66 -22.26 8.89 -1.95
CA ARG A 66 -22.09 9.42 -0.61
C ARG A 66 -20.64 9.78 -0.40
N THR A 67 -20.40 10.99 0.08
CA THR A 67 -19.10 11.44 0.59
C THR A 67 -19.28 11.85 2.03
N SER A 68 -18.43 11.37 2.92
CA SER A 68 -18.45 11.72 4.34
C SER A 68 -17.06 12.06 4.85
N LEU A 69 -16.99 13.05 5.71
CA LEU A 69 -15.80 13.48 6.44
C LEU A 69 -16.15 13.55 7.92
N ASN A 70 -15.37 12.88 8.76
CA ASN A 70 -15.52 12.89 10.21
C ASN A 70 -14.12 12.80 10.87
N PRO A 71 -14.01 12.82 12.21
CA PRO A 71 -12.71 12.72 12.88
C PRO A 71 -11.91 11.45 12.54
N ASP A 72 -12.57 10.36 12.15
CA ASP A 72 -11.89 9.13 11.70
C ASP A 72 -11.30 9.29 10.30
N GLY A 73 -11.86 10.18 9.47
CA GLY A 73 -11.33 10.55 8.15
C GLY A 73 -12.40 10.74 7.08
N LEU A 74 -12.01 10.49 5.83
CA LEU A 74 -12.86 10.63 4.64
C LEU A 74 -13.30 9.26 4.12
N TYR A 75 -14.56 9.13 3.75
CA TYR A 75 -15.10 7.97 3.06
C TYR A 75 -16.00 8.42 1.91
N SER A 76 -15.82 7.86 0.72
CA SER A 76 -16.64 8.17 -0.44
C SER A 76 -16.98 6.91 -1.23
N TYR A 77 -18.17 6.88 -1.82
CA TYR A 77 -18.53 5.89 -2.84
C TYR A 77 -19.54 6.44 -3.84
N ILE A 78 -19.57 5.79 -5.01
CA ILE A 78 -20.65 5.87 -6.01
C ILE A 78 -21.17 4.46 -6.26
N THR A 79 -22.47 4.31 -6.54
CA THR A 79 -23.08 3.01 -6.87
C THR A 79 -23.23 2.80 -8.37
N GLU A 80 -23.47 1.54 -8.74
CA GLU A 80 -24.09 1.16 -10.00
C GLU A 80 -25.50 1.79 -10.13
N PRO A 81 -26.10 1.76 -11.34
CA PRO A 81 -27.48 2.23 -11.57
C PRO A 81 -28.55 1.53 -10.72
N ASP A 82 -28.22 0.41 -10.08
CA ASP A 82 -29.10 -0.29 -9.13
C ASP A 82 -29.28 0.45 -7.78
N GLY A 83 -28.49 1.51 -7.56
CA GLY A 83 -28.55 2.37 -6.37
C GLY A 83 -27.99 1.75 -5.08
N VAL A 84 -27.45 0.53 -5.14
CA VAL A 84 -27.02 -0.24 -3.96
C VAL A 84 -25.58 -0.73 -4.08
N THR A 85 -25.23 -1.32 -5.21
CA THR A 85 -23.90 -1.89 -5.44
C THR A 85 -22.91 -0.75 -5.56
N LYS A 86 -22.00 -0.59 -4.59
CA LYS A 86 -20.92 0.39 -4.70
C LYS A 86 -20.08 -0.02 -5.91
N MET A 87 -19.84 0.89 -6.84
CA MET A 87 -19.00 0.68 -8.03
C MET A 87 -17.54 1.00 -7.69
N HIS A 88 -17.33 2.18 -7.12
CA HIS A 88 -16.04 2.64 -6.62
C HIS A 88 -16.23 3.17 -5.20
N SER A 89 -15.29 2.86 -4.32
CA SER A 89 -15.23 3.47 -3.00
C SER A 89 -13.80 3.69 -2.54
N ASN A 90 -13.61 4.73 -1.76
CA ASN A 90 -12.34 5.05 -1.15
C ASN A 90 -12.52 5.46 0.31
N ARG A 91 -11.53 5.17 1.14
CA ARG A 91 -11.45 5.62 2.51
C ARG A 91 -10.05 6.14 2.79
N VAL A 92 -9.95 7.31 3.41
CA VAL A 92 -8.71 7.81 4.01
C VAL A 92 -8.99 7.95 5.49
N SER A 93 -8.43 7.08 6.32
CA SER A 93 -8.75 7.05 7.75
C SER A 93 -7.56 6.56 8.55
N MET A 94 -7.25 7.28 9.64
CA MET A 94 -6.22 6.89 10.61
C MET A 94 -4.86 6.49 9.96
N GLY A 95 -4.41 7.25 8.95
CA GLY A 95 -3.14 7.00 8.25
C GLY A 95 -3.17 5.90 7.18
N THR A 96 -4.35 5.37 6.86
CA THR A 96 -4.56 4.34 5.82
C THR A 96 -5.42 4.88 4.68
N LEU A 97 -5.01 4.62 3.45
CA LEU A 97 -5.80 4.78 2.23
C LEU A 97 -6.31 3.41 1.78
N GLU A 98 -7.63 3.23 1.76
CA GLU A 98 -8.28 2.06 1.17
C GLU A 98 -8.95 2.46 -0.14
N LEU A 99 -8.71 1.68 -1.19
CA LEU A 99 -9.36 1.81 -2.50
C LEU A 99 -10.07 0.50 -2.81
N SER A 100 -11.34 0.56 -3.17
CA SER A 100 -12.13 -0.63 -3.46
C SER A 100 -12.97 -0.45 -4.72
N ASP A 101 -12.83 -1.41 -5.63
CA ASP A 101 -13.56 -1.45 -6.90
C ASP A 101 -14.45 -2.69 -6.97
N HIS A 102 -15.65 -2.49 -7.50
CA HIS A 102 -16.58 -3.56 -7.81
C HIS A 102 -16.00 -4.44 -8.92
N THR A 103 -16.14 -5.75 -8.76
CA THR A 103 -15.63 -6.74 -9.75
C THR A 103 -16.75 -7.56 -10.36
N THR A 104 -17.62 -8.17 -9.54
CA THR A 104 -18.68 -9.08 -9.99
C THR A 104 -19.81 -9.15 -8.96
N GLY A 105 -20.99 -9.61 -9.36
CA GLY A 105 -22.16 -9.72 -8.48
C GLY A 105 -22.96 -8.42 -8.41
N SER A 106 -23.94 -8.35 -7.51
CA SER A 106 -24.75 -7.15 -7.28
C SER A 106 -25.43 -7.18 -5.91
N GLY A 107 -25.83 -6.01 -5.44
CA GLY A 107 -26.42 -5.79 -4.12
C GLY A 107 -25.57 -6.41 -3.01
N ASN A 108 -26.19 -7.28 -2.22
CA ASN A 108 -25.52 -7.98 -1.12
C ASN A 108 -24.56 -9.09 -1.57
N ASN A 109 -24.57 -9.48 -2.85
CA ASN A 109 -23.69 -10.49 -3.43
C ASN A 109 -22.52 -9.89 -4.22
N ALA A 110 -22.37 -8.56 -4.20
CA ALA A 110 -21.29 -7.87 -4.87
C ALA A 110 -19.93 -8.26 -4.28
N LYS A 111 -18.95 -8.42 -5.17
CA LYS A 111 -17.57 -8.77 -4.85
C LYS A 111 -16.66 -7.62 -5.23
N TYR A 112 -15.66 -7.39 -4.40
CA TYR A 112 -14.77 -6.26 -4.48
C TYR A 112 -13.32 -6.70 -4.48
N ILE A 113 -12.49 -5.96 -5.21
CA ILE A 113 -11.05 -5.93 -4.96
C ILE A 113 -10.77 -4.70 -4.11
N THR A 114 -9.99 -4.87 -3.05
CA THR A 114 -9.64 -3.79 -2.12
C THR A 114 -8.13 -3.74 -1.94
N SER A 115 -7.55 -2.56 -2.13
CA SER A 115 -6.15 -2.26 -1.84
C SER A 115 -6.07 -1.35 -0.62
N SER A 116 -5.09 -1.58 0.25
CA SER A 116 -4.83 -0.77 1.43
C SER A 116 -3.39 -0.29 1.40
N PHE A 117 -3.18 0.99 1.65
CA PHE A 117 -1.89 1.65 1.66
C PHE A 117 -1.72 2.47 2.93
N THR A 118 -0.55 2.36 3.54
CA THR A 118 -0.10 3.12 4.70
C THR A 118 1.18 3.88 4.33
N ALA A 119 1.64 4.77 5.21
CA ALA A 119 2.92 5.45 5.00
C ALA A 119 4.09 4.46 4.82
N LEU A 120 4.05 3.30 5.49
CA LEU A 120 5.13 2.30 5.42
C LEU A 120 5.25 1.66 4.02
N ASP A 121 4.17 1.59 3.26
CA ASP A 121 4.18 1.03 1.91
C ASP A 121 4.96 1.90 0.92
N ALA A 122 5.14 3.20 1.22
CA ALA A 122 5.89 4.15 0.41
C ALA A 122 7.35 4.33 0.86
N VAL A 123 7.73 3.84 2.05
CA VAL A 123 9.10 3.98 2.57
C VAL A 123 10.01 2.93 1.93
N THR A 124 11.20 3.37 1.51
CA THR A 124 12.29 2.45 1.15
C THR A 124 13.18 2.21 2.35
N PHE A 125 13.24 0.97 2.81
CA PHE A 125 14.08 0.53 3.91
C PHE A 125 15.42 0.02 3.39
N TYR A 126 16.53 0.43 4.02
CA TYR A 126 17.89 0.01 3.69
C TYR A 126 18.53 -0.70 4.88
N ALA A 127 19.29 -1.76 4.61
CA ALA A 127 20.14 -2.39 5.60
C ALA A 127 21.44 -2.88 4.94
N ASN A 128 22.56 -2.68 5.62
CA ASN A 128 23.85 -3.25 5.24
C ASN A 128 24.34 -4.13 6.39
N GLU A 129 24.75 -5.35 6.08
CA GLU A 129 25.39 -6.24 7.04
C GLU A 129 26.55 -6.99 6.37
N GLY A 130 27.52 -7.39 7.19
CA GLY A 130 28.61 -8.27 6.74
C GLY A 130 28.23 -9.74 6.90
N PRO A 131 28.81 -10.65 6.10
CA PRO A 131 28.72 -12.08 6.39
C PRO A 131 29.41 -12.40 7.72
N TYR A 132 29.01 -13.49 8.36
CA TYR A 132 29.69 -14.06 9.52
C TYR A 132 31.14 -14.35 9.17
N SER A 133 32.04 -13.93 10.07
CA SER A 133 33.45 -14.27 9.96
C SER A 133 33.61 -15.78 10.17
N ASN A 134 34.13 -16.46 9.15
CA ASN A 134 34.46 -17.87 9.20
C ASN A 134 35.68 -18.16 8.30
N PRO A 135 36.34 -19.33 8.45
CA PRO A 135 37.52 -19.68 7.66
C PRO A 135 37.31 -19.72 6.15
N ASP A 136 36.06 -19.68 5.71
CA ASP A 136 35.58 -19.89 4.36
C ASP A 136 35.07 -18.62 3.66
N VAL A 137 34.96 -17.51 4.40
CA VAL A 137 34.54 -16.19 3.93
C VAL A 137 35.47 -15.14 4.54
N ALA A 138 36.21 -14.42 3.70
CA ALA A 138 37.19 -13.44 4.16
C ALA A 138 36.50 -12.16 4.63
N GLU A 139 35.63 -11.63 3.77
CA GLU A 139 34.90 -10.39 3.96
C GLU A 139 33.74 -10.30 2.96
N GLY A 140 32.87 -9.33 3.15
CA GLY A 140 31.82 -9.03 2.18
C GLY A 140 30.72 -8.14 2.73
N THR A 141 29.71 -7.91 1.90
CA THR A 141 28.48 -7.21 2.25
C THR A 141 27.25 -7.97 1.75
N ILE A 142 26.17 -7.81 2.50
CA ILE A 142 24.79 -8.16 2.14
C ILE A 142 23.97 -6.89 2.31
N ASP A 143 23.61 -6.29 1.18
CA ASP A 143 22.95 -5.00 1.10
C ASP A 143 21.48 -5.19 0.71
N TYR A 144 20.55 -4.82 1.58
CA TYR A 144 19.12 -4.91 1.33
C TYR A 144 18.53 -3.55 1.04
N THR A 145 17.60 -3.52 0.08
CA THR A 145 16.65 -2.44 -0.12
C THR A 145 15.24 -3.03 -0.17
N ARG A 146 14.27 -2.41 0.50
CA ARG A 146 12.87 -2.85 0.48
C ARG A 146 11.94 -1.67 0.31
N THR A 147 11.06 -1.71 -0.68
CA THR A 147 9.93 -0.78 -0.82
C THR A 147 8.65 -1.59 -0.95
N GLY A 148 7.72 -1.40 -0.04
CA GLY A 148 6.54 -2.25 0.04
C GLY A 148 6.91 -3.72 0.25
N ASN A 149 6.40 -4.59 -0.62
CA ASN A 149 6.72 -6.02 -0.63
C ASN A 149 7.91 -6.40 -1.53
N LEU A 150 8.48 -5.45 -2.27
CA LEU A 150 9.64 -5.71 -3.13
C LEU A 150 10.92 -5.53 -2.32
N VAL A 151 11.72 -6.59 -2.24
CA VAL A 151 13.07 -6.57 -1.66
C VAL A 151 14.07 -6.77 -2.78
N THR A 152 15.16 -6.02 -2.76
CA THR A 152 16.36 -6.30 -3.53
C THR A 152 17.50 -6.54 -2.56
N VAL A 153 18.22 -7.63 -2.73
CA VAL A 153 19.45 -7.91 -1.99
C VAL A 153 20.62 -7.95 -2.96
N THR A 154 21.72 -7.32 -2.58
CA THR A 154 23.00 -7.40 -3.27
C THR A 154 24.00 -8.10 -2.37
N PHE A 155 24.68 -9.08 -2.92
CA PHE A 155 25.77 -9.78 -2.26
C PHE A 155 27.08 -9.36 -2.92
N SER A 156 28.09 -9.09 -2.10
CA SER A 156 29.48 -8.97 -2.54
C SER A 156 30.35 -9.71 -1.53
N VAL A 157 30.72 -10.94 -1.85
CA VAL A 157 31.38 -11.86 -0.89
C VAL A 157 32.71 -12.32 -1.45
N HIS A 158 33.76 -12.21 -0.64
CA HIS A 158 35.06 -12.79 -0.92
C HIS A 158 35.13 -14.19 -0.28
N ALA A 159 34.97 -15.22 -1.11
CA ALA A 159 35.13 -16.60 -0.65
C ALA A 159 36.61 -16.92 -0.48
N GLN A 160 36.94 -17.63 0.60
CA GLN A 160 38.25 -18.23 0.85
C GLN A 160 38.05 -19.68 1.31
N GLY A 161 39.09 -20.50 1.47
CA GLY A 161 38.93 -21.85 2.05
C GLY A 161 38.69 -22.95 1.02
N SER A 162 37.70 -23.84 1.22
CA SER A 162 37.39 -24.98 0.33
C SER A 162 35.98 -24.88 -0.28
N THR A 163 35.66 -25.70 -1.29
CA THR A 163 34.30 -25.79 -1.86
C THR A 163 33.32 -26.41 -0.85
N GLY A 164 32.08 -25.92 -0.79
CA GLY A 164 31.06 -26.40 0.14
C GLY A 164 30.00 -25.37 0.49
N TYR A 165 29.01 -25.80 1.29
CA TYR A 165 27.92 -24.97 1.77
C TYR A 165 28.38 -24.03 2.88
N LYS A 166 28.28 -22.71 2.66
CA LYS A 166 28.78 -21.70 3.58
C LYS A 166 27.66 -20.79 4.04
N LEU A 167 27.31 -20.83 5.33
CA LEU A 167 26.40 -19.85 5.92
C LEU A 167 27.06 -18.47 5.87
N LEU A 168 26.45 -17.55 5.13
CA LEU A 168 26.87 -16.14 5.08
C LEU A 168 26.29 -15.38 6.26
N ALA A 169 24.98 -15.41 6.45
CA ALA A 169 24.29 -14.74 7.55
C ALA A 169 22.89 -15.32 7.71
N ASN A 170 22.28 -15.17 8.89
CA ASN A 170 20.83 -15.32 9.01
C ASN A 170 20.13 -14.25 8.17
N ILE A 171 18.98 -14.57 7.57
CA ILE A 171 18.24 -13.58 6.79
C ILE A 171 17.68 -12.53 7.77
N ARG A 172 17.93 -11.26 7.46
CA ARG A 172 17.46 -10.15 8.27
C ARG A 172 15.92 -10.16 8.41
N PRO A 173 15.36 -10.00 9.61
CA PRO A 173 13.92 -9.86 9.80
C PRO A 173 13.35 -8.72 8.94
N GLY A 174 12.25 -8.96 8.25
CA GLY A 174 11.68 -7.98 7.33
C GLY A 174 12.18 -8.11 5.89
N TYR A 175 13.11 -9.02 5.61
CA TYR A 175 13.70 -9.17 4.28
C TYR A 175 13.65 -10.62 3.76
N SER A 176 12.93 -11.54 4.40
CA SER A 176 12.88 -12.92 3.89
C SER A 176 12.15 -13.01 2.56
N PRO A 177 12.66 -13.77 1.57
CA PRO A 177 11.86 -14.13 0.39
C PRO A 177 10.57 -14.85 0.77
N TYR A 178 9.51 -14.59 0.01
CA TYR A 178 8.22 -15.26 0.21
C TYR A 178 8.30 -16.77 -0.06
N TYR A 179 9.02 -17.17 -1.13
CA TYR A 179 9.23 -18.58 -1.49
C TYR A 179 10.59 -19.09 -1.03
N LYS A 180 10.80 -19.18 0.29
CA LYS A 180 12.10 -19.55 0.91
C LYS A 180 12.66 -20.88 0.36
N ASP A 181 11.82 -21.91 0.27
CA ASP A 181 12.23 -23.26 -0.16
C ASP A 181 12.54 -23.39 -1.65
N ARG A 182 12.29 -22.34 -2.44
CA ARG A 182 12.53 -22.31 -3.89
C ARG A 182 13.50 -21.21 -4.30
N PHE A 183 14.11 -20.52 -3.33
CA PHE A 183 15.04 -19.46 -3.61
C PHE A 183 16.39 -20.03 -4.03
N GLY A 184 16.87 -19.62 -5.20
CA GLY A 184 18.21 -19.87 -5.69
C GLY A 184 18.61 -18.76 -6.65
N TYR A 185 19.84 -18.29 -6.52
CA TYR A 185 20.37 -17.21 -7.35
C TYR A 185 21.85 -17.44 -7.65
N SER A 186 22.19 -17.53 -8.94
CA SER A 186 23.57 -17.67 -9.38
C SER A 186 24.25 -16.31 -9.48
N MET A 187 25.44 -16.19 -8.89
CA MET A 187 26.29 -15.00 -8.96
C MET A 187 27.56 -15.30 -9.74
N ARG A 188 28.17 -14.25 -10.31
CA ARG A 188 29.43 -14.36 -11.05
C ARG A 188 30.61 -13.98 -10.18
N GLY A 189 31.66 -14.77 -10.29
CA GLY A 189 33.01 -14.46 -9.83
C GLY A 189 33.60 -13.35 -10.69
N THR A 190 34.20 -12.37 -10.03
CA THR A 190 34.70 -11.16 -10.68
C THR A 190 36.22 -11.15 -10.83
N SER A 191 36.94 -12.03 -10.11
CA SER A 191 38.38 -12.18 -10.21
C SER A 191 38.78 -13.32 -11.15
N TYR A 192 38.08 -14.46 -11.12
CA TYR A 192 38.44 -15.65 -11.90
C TYR A 192 37.33 -16.14 -12.84
N HIS A 193 36.27 -15.34 -13.04
CA HIS A 193 35.11 -15.68 -13.87
C HIS A 193 34.42 -17.01 -13.47
N SER A 194 34.59 -17.43 -12.22
CA SER A 194 33.92 -18.60 -11.66
C SER A 194 32.43 -18.31 -11.40
N ASN A 195 31.64 -19.31 -11.02
CA ASN A 195 30.25 -19.11 -10.60
C ASN A 195 30.09 -19.49 -9.13
N CYS A 196 29.07 -18.95 -8.49
CA CYS A 196 28.56 -19.48 -7.24
C CYS A 196 27.04 -19.41 -7.24
N ASP A 197 26.42 -20.16 -6.33
CA ASP A 197 25.00 -20.08 -6.07
C ASP A 197 24.74 -19.63 -4.64
N VAL A 198 23.76 -18.75 -4.47
CA VAL A 198 23.19 -18.39 -3.17
C VAL A 198 21.80 -19.00 -3.06
N TYR A 199 21.53 -19.65 -1.94
CA TYR A 199 20.26 -20.28 -1.65
C TYR A 199 19.90 -20.09 -0.17
N ILE A 200 18.66 -20.43 0.18
CA ILE A 200 18.19 -20.35 1.57
C ILE A 200 18.19 -21.74 2.20
N GLN A 201 18.79 -21.84 3.38
CA GLN A 201 18.72 -23.04 4.22
C GLN A 201 18.68 -22.62 5.68
N ALA A 202 17.92 -23.33 6.51
CA ALA A 202 17.84 -23.09 7.96
C ALA A 202 17.63 -21.61 8.38
N GLY A 203 16.95 -20.81 7.55
CA GLY A 203 16.70 -19.38 7.80
C GLY A 203 17.87 -18.42 7.49
N GLY A 204 18.95 -18.92 6.88
CA GLY A 204 20.11 -18.12 6.48
C GLY A 204 20.36 -18.13 4.97
N TRP A 205 21.18 -17.17 4.55
CA TRP A 205 21.81 -17.13 3.25
C TRP A 205 22.99 -18.09 3.23
N TYR A 206 22.98 -19.03 2.30
CA TYR A 206 24.08 -19.96 2.09
C TYR A 206 24.68 -19.77 0.71
N LEU A 207 26.00 -19.79 0.62
CA LEU A 207 26.79 -19.69 -0.60
C LEU A 207 27.42 -21.05 -0.94
N ILE A 208 27.41 -21.42 -2.22
CA ILE A 208 28.16 -22.55 -2.77
C ILE A 208 29.08 -22.02 -3.87
N PRO A 209 30.37 -21.81 -3.58
CA PRO A 209 31.31 -21.35 -4.58
C PRO A 209 31.82 -22.53 -5.43
N MET A 210 31.93 -22.35 -6.75
CA MET A 210 32.60 -23.33 -7.63
C MET A 210 34.11 -23.23 -7.56
N ASP A 211 34.65 -22.06 -7.20
CA ASP A 211 36.06 -21.84 -6.89
C ASP A 211 36.20 -21.33 -5.45
N SER A 212 37.10 -21.93 -4.70
CA SER A 212 37.32 -21.58 -3.31
C SER A 212 37.85 -20.16 -3.05
N ARG A 213 38.38 -19.46 -4.05
CA ARG A 213 38.99 -18.14 -3.90
C ARG A 213 38.56 -17.18 -5.02
N ASP A 214 37.44 -16.49 -4.85
CA ASP A 214 36.97 -15.45 -5.79
C ASP A 214 36.11 -14.42 -5.06
N TRP A 215 35.94 -13.27 -5.71
CA TRP A 215 34.93 -12.27 -5.36
C TRP A 215 33.64 -12.54 -6.13
N TYR A 216 32.61 -12.99 -5.42
CA TYR A 216 31.29 -13.22 -5.97
C TYR A 216 30.38 -12.03 -5.74
N ARG A 217 29.78 -11.52 -6.83
CA ARG A 217 28.89 -10.36 -6.79
C ARG A 217 27.61 -10.60 -7.57
N GLY A 218 26.49 -10.18 -7.02
CA GLY A 218 25.20 -10.26 -7.69
C GLY A 218 24.09 -9.58 -6.93
N THR A 219 23.05 -9.19 -7.66
CA THR A 219 21.86 -8.51 -7.14
C THR A 219 20.63 -9.26 -7.59
N VAL A 220 19.71 -9.52 -6.66
CA VAL A 220 18.47 -10.24 -6.91
C VAL A 220 17.31 -9.57 -6.20
N SER A 221 16.18 -9.47 -6.89
CA SER A 221 14.94 -8.95 -6.35
C SER A 221 13.90 -10.05 -6.16
N TYR A 222 13.13 -9.97 -5.10
CA TYR A 222 12.06 -10.90 -4.77
C TYR A 222 10.96 -10.22 -3.94
N ILE A 223 9.84 -10.92 -3.79
CA ILE A 223 8.74 -10.48 -2.94
C ILE A 223 8.94 -11.02 -1.53
N THR A 224 8.66 -10.20 -0.52
CA THR A 224 8.53 -10.60 0.89
C THR A 224 7.08 -10.45 1.37
N ARG A 225 6.73 -11.17 2.44
CA ARG A 225 5.51 -10.96 3.23
C ARG A 225 5.83 -10.70 4.71
N ASP A 226 7.10 -10.46 5.03
CA ASP A 226 7.50 -10.14 6.38
C ASP A 226 6.93 -8.76 6.78
N ASN A 227 6.71 -8.55 8.07
CA ASN A 227 6.40 -7.22 8.61
C ASN A 227 7.51 -6.22 8.23
N TYR A 228 7.16 -4.94 8.15
CA TYR A 228 8.15 -3.89 7.89
C TYR A 228 9.21 -3.84 9.02
N PRO A 229 10.50 -3.63 8.68
CA PRO A 229 11.61 -3.63 9.65
C PRO A 229 11.70 -2.30 10.41
N THR A 230 10.61 -1.88 11.07
CA THR A 230 10.51 -0.58 11.75
C THR A 230 11.28 -0.47 13.07
N GLY A 231 11.80 -1.59 13.58
CA GLY A 231 12.60 -1.65 14.81
C GLY A 231 14.12 -1.55 14.58
N ASP A 232 14.56 -1.40 13.33
CA ASP A 232 15.98 -1.28 13.02
C ASP A 232 16.52 0.12 13.35
N ALA A 233 17.70 0.17 13.97
CA ALA A 233 18.37 1.41 14.41
C ALA A 233 18.75 2.37 13.27
N HIS A 234 18.50 1.99 12.01
CA HIS A 234 18.74 2.80 10.82
C HIS A 234 17.50 3.59 10.36
N PHE A 235 16.42 3.59 11.16
CA PHE A 235 15.24 4.46 11.06
C PHE A 235 15.04 5.28 12.34
#